data_AF-A0A9X4IIS2-F1
#
_entry.id   AF-A0A9X4IIS2-F1
#
_cell.length_a   1.000
_cell.length_b   1.000
_cell.length_c   1.000
_cell.angle_alpha   90.00
_cell.angle_beta   90.00
_cell.angle_gamma   90.00
#
_symmetry.space_group_name_H-M   'P 1'
#
loop_
_entity.id
_entity.type
_entity.pdbx_description
1 polymer ?
#
loop_
_entity_poly.entity_id
_entity_poly.type
_entity_poly.pdbx_seq_one_letter_code
_entity_poly.pdbx_strand_id
1 'polypeptide(L)' 'MVRDHLLLMVVHTIRDIDENGETIEIIRVISARSATPKERRRYEYEAR' A
#
# COMPACT_ATOMS: atom_id res chain seq x y z
N MET A 1 19.08 2.79 -3.04
CA MET A 1 18.30 4.02 -2.77
C MET A 1 17.04 3.98 -3.62
N VAL A 2 15.85 3.97 -3.01
CA VAL A 2 14.56 4.16 -3.69
C VAL A 2 14.03 5.50 -3.18
N ARG A 3 14.42 6.63 -3.81
CA ARG A 3 14.14 7.97 -3.26
C ARG A 3 13.15 8.82 -4.05
N ASP A 4 12.54 8.31 -5.13
CA ASP A 4 11.63 9.15 -5.94
C ASP A 4 10.43 8.43 -6.61
N HIS A 5 10.17 7.17 -6.27
CA HIS A 5 9.05 6.44 -6.88
C HIS A 5 7.85 6.46 -5.92
N LEU A 6 6.88 7.33 -6.21
CA LEU A 6 5.56 7.23 -5.61
C LEU A 6 4.80 6.09 -6.31
N LEU A 7 4.29 5.14 -5.53
CA LEU A 7 3.48 4.03 -6.01
C LEU A 7 2.02 4.25 -5.62
N LEU A 8 1.12 3.90 -6.53
CA LEU A 8 -0.29 3.70 -6.23
C LEU A 8 -0.54 2.20 -6.07
N MET A 9 -1.12 1.80 -4.95
CA MET A 9 -1.37 0.41 -4.61
C MET A 9 -2.82 0.17 -4.22
N VAL A 10 -3.36 -0.97 -4.63
CA VAL A 10 -4.61 -1.51 -4.09
C VAL A 10 -4.24 -2.70 -3.21
N VAL A 11 -4.58 -2.59 -1.93
CA VAL A 11 -4.34 -3.63 -0.94
C VAL A 11 -5.64 -4.09 -0.33
N HIS A 12 -5.73 -5.39 -0.07
CA HIS A 12 -6.79 -5.97 0.74
C HIS A 12 -6.17 -6.54 2.00
N THR A 13 -6.59 -6.00 3.14
CA THR A 13 -6.11 -6.44 4.45
C THR A 13 -7.03 -7.52 4.98
N ILE A 14 -6.45 -8.67 5.31
CA ILE A 14 -7.13 -9.80 5.92
C ILE A 14 -6.53 -10.00 7.31
N ARG A 15 -7.38 -10.18 8.32
CA ARG A 15 -6.97 -10.70 9.62
C ARG A 15 -7.19 -12.20 9.62
N ASP A 16 -6.20 -12.93 10.05
CA ASP A 16 -6.26 -14.38 10.18
C ASP A 16 -5.68 -14.81 11.53
N ILE A 17 -5.92 -16.05 11.90
CA ILE A 17 -5.36 -16.66 13.10
C ILE A 17 -4.49 -17.83 12.64
N ASP A 18 -3.22 -17.82 13.04
CA ASP A 18 -2.31 -18.90 12.67
C ASP A 18 -2.57 -20.19 13.48
N GLU A 19 -1.80 -21.23 13.19
CA GLU A 19 -1.94 -22.54 13.85
C GLU A 19 -1.69 -22.49 15.37
N ASN A 20 -0.99 -21.46 15.85
CA ASN A 20 -0.68 -21.26 17.27
C ASN A 20 -1.71 -20.36 17.98
N GLY A 21 -2.74 -19.89 17.27
CA GLY A 21 -3.74 -18.96 17.80
C GLY A 21 -3.31 -17.49 17.78
N GLU A 22 -2.19 -17.15 17.13
CA GLU A 22 -1.72 -15.78 17.02
C GLU A 22 -2.44 -15.04 15.88
N THR A 23 -2.80 -13.78 16.11
CA THR A 23 -3.43 -12.95 15.08
C THR A 23 -2.38 -12.49 14.07
N ILE A 24 -2.57 -12.80 12.80
CA ILE A 24 -1.74 -12.32 11.70
C ILE A 24 -2.53 -11.33 10.83
N GLU A 25 -1.88 -10.24 10.41
CA GLU A 25 -2.42 -9.31 9.43
C GLU A 25 -1.75 -9.54 8.07
N ILE A 26 -2.53 -10.02 7.11
CA ILE A 26 -2.10 -10.30 5.75
C ILE A 26 -2.45 -9.10 4.87
N ILE A 27 -1.44 -8.39 4.38
CA ILE A 27 -1.60 -7.31 3.40
C ILE A 27 -1.46 -7.90 2.00
N ARG A 28 -2.58 -8.25 1.37
CA ARG A 28 -2.59 -8.77 0.01
C ARG A 28 -2.51 -7.62 -0.99
N VAL A 29 -1.40 -7.50 -1.69
CA VAL A 29 -1.23 -6.54 -2.80
C VAL A 29 -1.98 -7.07 -4.02
N ILE A 30 -3.06 -6.39 -4.41
CA ILE A 30 -3.86 -6.73 -5.59
C ILE A 30 -3.24 -6.09 -6.83
N SER A 31 -2.81 -4.83 -6.71
CA SER A 31 -2.10 -4.13 -7.77
C SER A 31 -1.13 -3.10 -7.20
N ALA A 32 -0.05 -2.88 -7.92
CA ALA A 32 0.93 -1.84 -7.64
C ALA A 32 1.43 -1.28 -8.97
N ARG A 33 1.45 0.04 -9.11
CA ARG A 33 2.06 0.72 -10.25
C ARG A 33 2.66 2.05 -9.84
N SER A 34 3.55 2.58 -10.67
CA SER A 34 4.01 3.96 -10.55
C SER A 34 2.81 4.92 -10.58
N ALA A 35 2.81 5.86 -9.64
CA ALA A 35 1.87 6.96 -9.64
C ALA A 35 2.16 7.90 -10.82
N THR A 36 1.12 8.37 -11.48
CA THR A 36 1.26 9.39 -12.53
C THR A 36 1.61 10.75 -11.90
N PRO A 37 2.17 11.71 -12.67
CA PRO A 37 2.46 13.05 -12.16
C PRO A 37 1.22 13.80 -11.64
N LYS A 38 0.01 13.44 -12.09
CA LYS A 38 -1.25 14.00 -11.57
C LYS A 38 -1.62 13.41 -10.22
N GLU A 39 -1.52 12.09 -10.09
CA GLU A 39 -1.77 11.38 -8.82
C GLU A 39 -0.75 11.79 -7.75
N ARG A 40 0.53 11.91 -8.12
CA ARG A 40 1.59 12.38 -7.21
C ARG A 40 1.29 13.75 -6.61
N ARG A 41 0.94 14.73 -7.45
CA ARG A 41 0.57 16.07 -6.99
C ARG A 41 -0.63 16.08 -6.06
N ARG A 42 -1.62 15.20 -6.31
CA ARG A 42 -2.78 15.05 -5.44
C ARG A 42 -2.40 14.52 -4.06
N TYR A 43 -1.61 13.44 -4.00
CA TYR A 43 -1.11 12.88 -2.74
C TYR A 43 -0.25 13.89 -1.96
N GLU A 44 0.65 14.61 -2.63
CA GLU A 44 1.50 15.61 -1.99
C GLU A 44 0.71 16.80 -1.44
N TYR A 45 -0.43 17.14 -2.05
CA TYR A 45 -1.35 18.17 -1.56
C TYR A 45 -2.19 17.68 -0.38
N GLU A 46 -2.71 16.45 -0.43
CA GLU A 46 -3.50 15.86 0.67
C GLU A 46 -2.66 15.57 1.92
N ALA A 47 -1.34 15.40 1.77
CA ALA A 47 -0.41 15.18 2.88
C ALA A 47 0.06 16.47 3.59
N ARG A 48 -0.40 17.64 3.16
CA ARG A 48 -0.10 18.96 3.76
C ARG A 48 -1.22 19.44 4.66
#